data_AF-A0AAW2ZQD2-F1
#
_entry.id   AF-A0AAW2ZQD2-F1
#
_cell.length_a   1.000
_cell.length_b   1.000
_cell.length_c   1.000
_cell.angle_alpha   90.00
_cell.angle_beta   90.00
_cell.angle_gamma   90.00
#
_symmetry.space_group_name_H-M   'P 1'
#
loop_
_entity.id
_entity.type
_entity.pdbx_description
1 polymer ?
#
loop_
_entity_poly.entity_id
_entity_poly.type
_entity_poly.pdbx_seq_one_letter_code
_entity_poly.pdbx_strand_id
1 'polypeptide(L)'
;MTPSGNSPGCISFSPYVDNYTPNYGPSPPESLIRTLMEKLVQQSGFRCIHIYNLGAETYGNILKVAKSLNVKVLANIYIDAASLTINSLPGAIANANAYRDTLIGISCGSETIYESNNPTGVKNTVASCVRQLRNAGVTQPIGYIDVFTGWCGGDEYPCNNFFGDLAAVVDFVGLDDFPWWSNTYSRMYPCQPASNAANQTIFRFNALRAASPKPVILTEFGWPGNRQGMGDIVSTANVYNGQQCGIANLNNQRQVNQQIIDLCARNNLPCSLFSSNNEPWKGNGNANDVNNFWGICSGVAPYDCFNVPTGPGSVSVPVPSPPATTQPPCWTCPAGQVHWYDAGIASAPGGDRCACVPAPTTPSGCPSGWTKYEGFCYRFYNNPSTFRQSSTFCRSQGGYLASIVTWQMNSWVKNFVPSRVAEFWIGGSRANNNSPFFWDSRRSWAYQNFGEGAPVSWGNYVSFINSNQFGVPGKWRTIGNEYSKPFLCELKA
;
A
#
# COMPACT_ATOMS: atom_id res chain seq x y z
N MET A 1 9.07 16.46 2.53
CA MET A 1 8.63 15.17 1.97
C MET A 1 7.30 14.72 2.56
N THR A 2 7.04 14.92 3.85
CA THR A 2 5.74 14.58 4.46
C THR A 2 4.63 15.49 3.92
N PRO A 3 3.51 14.95 3.41
CA PRO A 3 2.36 15.75 3.01
C PRO A 3 1.81 16.54 4.20
N SER A 4 1.48 17.82 3.99
CA SER A 4 0.93 18.69 5.03
C SER A 4 0.22 19.90 4.42
N GLY A 5 -0.97 20.23 4.91
CA GLY A 5 -1.81 21.30 4.36
C GLY A 5 -1.97 21.16 2.84
N ASN A 6 -1.50 22.17 2.10
CA ASN A 6 -1.54 22.22 0.63
C ASN A 6 -0.37 21.49 -0.07
N SER A 7 0.54 20.86 0.66
CA SER A 7 1.68 20.12 0.10
C SER A 7 1.36 18.61 0.02
N PRO A 8 1.31 18.00 -1.19
CA PRO A 8 1.01 16.57 -1.33
C PRO A 8 2.22 15.64 -1.11
N GLY A 9 3.38 16.17 -0.71
CA GLY A 9 4.63 15.42 -0.56
C GLY A 9 5.62 15.69 -1.70
N CYS A 10 6.33 14.65 -2.14
CA CYS A 10 7.20 14.70 -3.32
C CYS A 10 6.60 13.92 -4.49
N ILE A 11 7.16 14.09 -5.69
CA ILE A 11 6.72 13.38 -6.89
C ILE A 11 7.91 13.06 -7.80
N SER A 12 7.99 11.84 -8.33
CA SER A 12 9.02 11.47 -9.29
C SER A 12 8.91 12.31 -10.55
N PHE A 13 10.01 12.91 -10.98
CA PHE A 13 10.07 13.86 -12.09
C PHE A 13 11.03 13.35 -13.16
N SER A 14 10.50 13.18 -14.37
CA SER A 14 11.22 12.77 -15.56
C SER A 14 10.87 13.72 -16.71
N PRO A 15 11.87 14.31 -17.40
CA PRO A 15 11.61 15.23 -18.50
C PRO A 15 11.45 14.53 -19.86
N TYR A 16 11.45 13.20 -19.89
CA TYR A 16 11.37 12.40 -21.12
C TYR A 16 9.93 12.26 -21.61
N VAL A 17 9.39 13.35 -22.15
CA VAL A 17 8.05 13.49 -22.73
C VAL A 17 8.12 13.57 -24.26
N ASP A 18 6.97 13.56 -24.94
CA ASP A 18 6.85 13.53 -26.40
C ASP A 18 7.69 12.38 -27.01
N ASN A 19 8.73 12.74 -27.77
CA ASN A 19 9.66 11.82 -28.43
C ASN A 19 11.02 11.73 -27.73
N TYR A 20 11.19 12.38 -26.57
CA TYR A 20 12.42 12.28 -25.80
C TYR A 20 12.48 10.94 -25.07
N THR A 21 13.68 10.37 -24.98
CA THR A 21 13.94 9.09 -24.32
C THR A 21 15.29 9.14 -23.62
N PRO A 22 15.44 8.47 -22.46
CA PRO A 22 16.74 8.37 -21.79
C PRO A 22 17.72 7.43 -22.52
N ASN A 23 17.23 6.59 -23.44
CA ASN A 23 18.02 5.53 -24.05
C ASN A 23 18.86 5.99 -25.24
N TYR A 24 18.43 7.04 -25.95
CA TYR A 24 19.09 7.55 -27.16
C TYR A 24 18.61 8.96 -27.51
N GLY A 25 19.33 9.61 -28.43
CA GLY A 25 18.99 10.96 -28.89
C GLY A 25 19.44 12.06 -27.92
N PRO A 26 19.04 13.31 -28.17
CA PRO A 26 19.43 14.44 -27.33
C PRO A 26 18.70 14.42 -26.00
N SER A 27 19.38 14.86 -24.95
CA SER A 27 18.77 15.14 -23.66
C SER A 27 17.72 16.25 -23.77
N PRO A 28 16.61 16.19 -23.01
CA PRO A 28 15.62 17.27 -22.94
C PRO A 28 16.26 18.62 -22.61
N PRO A 29 15.94 19.70 -23.37
CA PRO A 29 16.53 21.02 -23.12
C PRO A 29 15.99 21.64 -21.82
N GLU A 30 16.77 22.55 -21.23
CA GLU A 30 16.40 23.26 -19.99
C GLU A 30 15.05 23.98 -20.09
N SER A 31 14.71 24.52 -21.26
CA SER A 31 13.43 25.20 -21.51
C SER A 31 12.22 24.27 -21.38
N LEU A 32 12.34 23.03 -21.86
CA LEU A 32 11.31 22.01 -21.71
C LEU A 32 11.19 21.60 -20.24
N ILE A 33 12.32 21.30 -19.58
CA ILE A 33 12.36 20.98 -18.14
C ILE A 33 11.67 22.07 -17.31
N ARG A 34 11.96 23.34 -17.61
CA ARG A 34 11.30 24.50 -16.99
C ARG A 34 9.79 24.47 -17.20
N THR A 35 9.35 24.28 -18.43
CA THR A 35 7.92 24.25 -18.78
C THR A 35 7.17 23.16 -18.00
N LEU A 36 7.72 21.94 -17.98
CA LEU A 36 7.14 20.81 -17.26
C LEU A 36 7.08 21.06 -15.75
N MET A 37 8.16 21.60 -15.17
CA MET A 37 8.22 21.87 -13.75
C MET A 37 7.29 23.01 -13.32
N GLU A 38 7.17 24.06 -14.13
CA GLU A 38 6.22 25.16 -13.89
C GLU A 38 4.77 24.67 -13.93
N LYS A 39 4.42 23.84 -14.92
CA LYS A 39 3.09 23.19 -15.00
C LYS A 39 2.79 22.36 -13.76
N LEU A 40 3.74 21.50 -13.37
CA LEU A 40 3.62 20.71 -12.14
C LEU A 40 3.39 21.62 -10.92
N VAL A 41 4.28 22.59 -10.70
CA VAL A 41 4.22 23.53 -9.57
C VAL A 41 2.90 24.30 -9.52
N GLN A 42 2.44 24.81 -10.67
CA GLN A 42 1.25 25.67 -10.75
C GLN A 42 -0.06 24.88 -10.63
N GLN A 43 -0.14 23.68 -11.20
CA GLN A 43 -1.39 22.93 -11.31
C GLN A 43 -1.55 21.83 -10.25
N SER A 44 -0.45 21.40 -9.59
CA SER A 44 -0.49 20.27 -8.65
C SER A 44 -0.17 20.58 -7.18
N GLY A 45 0.47 21.72 -6.90
CA GLY A 45 0.92 22.05 -5.55
C GLY A 45 2.18 21.30 -5.08
N PHE A 46 2.72 20.36 -5.84
CA PHE A 46 4.02 19.75 -5.52
C PHE A 46 5.14 20.81 -5.53
N ARG A 47 5.99 20.77 -4.50
CA ARG A 47 7.20 21.62 -4.33
C ARG A 47 8.42 20.79 -3.97
N CYS A 48 8.33 19.48 -4.19
CA CYS A 48 9.41 18.53 -4.01
C CYS A 48 9.33 17.50 -5.13
N ILE A 49 10.47 17.19 -5.73
CA ILE A 49 10.58 16.16 -6.77
C ILE A 49 11.56 15.06 -6.37
N HIS A 50 11.39 13.88 -6.97
CA HIS A 50 12.31 12.74 -6.86
C HIS A 50 12.91 12.45 -8.25
N ILE A 51 14.23 12.36 -8.35
CA ILE A 51 14.93 12.16 -9.64
C ILE A 51 15.83 10.91 -9.63
N TYR A 52 16.01 10.27 -10.79
CA TYR A 52 16.60 8.93 -10.86
C TYR A 52 18.12 8.84 -11.00
N ASN A 53 18.81 9.90 -11.44
CA ASN A 53 20.27 9.86 -11.60
C ASN A 53 20.95 11.23 -11.41
N LEU A 54 21.38 11.50 -10.18
CA LEU A 54 22.03 12.74 -9.76
C LEU A 54 23.29 13.07 -10.55
N GLY A 55 23.99 12.07 -11.09
CA GLY A 55 25.30 12.25 -11.72
C GLY A 55 25.27 12.45 -13.23
N ALA A 56 24.11 12.36 -13.89
CA ALA A 56 23.99 12.55 -15.32
C ALA A 56 23.69 14.02 -15.71
N GLU A 57 24.14 14.45 -16.89
CA GLU A 57 24.08 15.84 -17.34
C GLU A 57 22.65 16.41 -17.35
N THR A 58 21.68 15.67 -17.89
CA THR A 58 20.25 16.07 -17.91
C THR A 58 19.73 16.45 -16.54
N TYR A 59 20.19 15.75 -15.49
CA TYR A 59 19.74 15.98 -14.13
C TYR A 59 20.38 17.22 -13.51
N GLY A 60 21.55 17.64 -13.97
CA GLY A 60 22.11 18.96 -13.66
C GLY A 60 21.18 20.10 -14.08
N ASN A 61 20.56 19.99 -15.27
CA ASN A 61 19.57 20.97 -15.73
C ASN A 61 18.31 20.95 -14.86
N ILE A 62 17.85 19.77 -14.43
CA ILE A 62 16.72 19.65 -13.50
C ILE A 62 17.03 20.36 -12.18
N LEU A 63 18.22 20.17 -11.60
CA LEU A 63 18.62 20.83 -10.35
C LEU A 63 18.68 22.35 -10.48
N LYS A 64 19.19 22.85 -11.62
CA LYS A 64 19.22 24.29 -11.92
C LYS A 64 17.82 24.89 -11.97
N VAL A 65 16.90 24.24 -12.69
CA VAL A 65 15.50 24.67 -12.77
C VAL A 65 14.81 24.58 -11.41
N ALA A 66 14.97 23.46 -10.69
CA ALA A 66 14.39 23.24 -9.37
C ALA A 66 14.84 24.32 -8.36
N LYS A 67 16.12 24.67 -8.35
CA LYS A 67 16.64 25.78 -7.54
C LYS A 67 15.96 27.10 -7.90
N SER A 68 15.79 27.40 -9.19
CA SER A 68 15.15 28.66 -9.64
C SER A 68 13.66 28.76 -9.29
N LEU A 69 12.98 27.62 -9.13
CA LEU A 69 11.56 27.53 -8.80
C LEU A 69 11.31 27.20 -7.31
N ASN A 70 12.36 27.19 -6.49
CA ASN A 70 12.32 26.79 -5.07
C ASN A 70 11.66 25.41 -4.85
N VAL A 71 11.98 24.45 -5.71
CA VAL A 71 11.57 23.05 -5.60
C VAL A 71 12.69 22.24 -4.96
N LYS A 72 12.35 21.46 -3.92
CA LYS A 72 13.29 20.55 -3.25
C LYS A 72 13.46 19.24 -4.03
N VAL A 73 14.59 18.56 -3.86
CA VAL A 73 14.93 17.37 -4.65
C VAL A 73 15.42 16.23 -3.76
N LEU A 74 14.74 15.07 -3.83
CA LEU A 74 15.32 13.77 -3.47
C LEU A 74 15.96 13.21 -4.74
N ALA A 75 17.18 12.67 -4.66
CA ALA A 75 17.89 12.20 -5.85
C ALA A 75 18.52 10.83 -5.68
N ASN A 76 18.38 9.98 -6.68
CA ASN A 76 19.05 8.69 -6.75
C ASN A 76 20.38 8.83 -7.46
N ILE A 77 21.35 8.02 -7.07
CA ILE A 77 22.56 7.71 -7.84
C ILE A 77 22.30 6.35 -8.48
N TYR A 78 22.39 6.29 -9.80
CA TYR A 78 22.17 5.05 -10.53
C TYR A 78 23.31 4.05 -10.29
N ILE A 79 22.95 2.83 -9.90
CA ILE A 79 23.85 1.68 -9.84
C ILE A 79 23.47 0.76 -10.99
N ASP A 80 24.43 0.40 -11.83
CA ASP A 80 24.20 -0.59 -12.87
C ASP A 80 24.04 -1.98 -12.22
N ALA A 81 22.85 -2.58 -12.31
CA ALA A 81 22.54 -3.82 -11.60
C ALA A 81 23.37 -5.03 -12.08
N ALA A 82 23.79 -5.06 -13.35
CA ALA A 82 24.55 -6.17 -13.92
C ALA A 82 26.02 -6.18 -13.48
N SER A 83 26.64 -5.00 -13.42
CA SER A 83 28.06 -4.83 -13.07
C SER A 83 28.30 -4.36 -11.64
N LEU A 84 27.24 -3.87 -10.97
CA LEU A 84 27.27 -3.23 -9.65
C LEU A 84 28.24 -2.04 -9.57
N THR A 85 28.33 -1.29 -10.67
CA THR A 85 29.19 -0.11 -10.81
C THR A 85 28.39 1.19 -10.75
N ILE A 86 29.07 2.29 -10.39
CA ILE A 86 28.50 3.64 -10.32
C ILE A 86 29.30 4.59 -11.21
N ASN A 87 28.99 4.61 -12.50
CA ASN A 87 29.74 5.41 -13.47
C ASN A 87 29.55 6.92 -13.26
N SER A 88 28.42 7.34 -12.69
CA SER A 88 28.05 8.74 -12.53
C SER A 88 28.46 9.35 -11.18
N LEU A 89 29.21 8.62 -10.34
CA LEU A 89 29.55 9.06 -8.98
C LEU A 89 30.28 10.43 -8.91
N PRO A 90 31.27 10.73 -9.78
CA PRO A 90 31.92 12.05 -9.76
C PRO A 90 30.95 13.20 -10.03
N GLY A 91 30.04 13.03 -11.01
CA GLY A 91 28.99 14.01 -11.31
C GLY A 91 28.01 14.15 -10.15
N ALA A 92 27.68 13.03 -9.49
CA ALA A 92 26.79 13.03 -8.34
C ALA A 92 27.39 13.80 -7.15
N ILE A 93 28.68 13.62 -6.87
CA ILE A 93 29.42 14.37 -5.84
C ILE A 93 29.42 15.87 -6.15
N ALA A 94 29.71 16.24 -7.40
CA ALA A 94 29.73 17.63 -7.83
C ALA A 94 28.36 18.29 -7.64
N ASN A 95 27.29 17.63 -8.09
CA ASN A 95 25.93 18.13 -7.95
C ASN A 95 25.47 18.17 -6.48
N ALA A 96 25.81 17.16 -5.68
CA ALA A 96 25.51 17.14 -4.25
C ALA A 96 26.11 18.35 -3.53
N ASN A 97 27.34 18.73 -3.86
CA ASN A 97 28.00 19.88 -3.25
C ASN A 97 27.50 21.23 -3.81
N ALA A 98 27.17 21.31 -5.10
CA ALA A 98 26.70 22.55 -5.72
C ALA A 98 25.25 22.93 -5.32
N TYR A 99 24.42 21.93 -4.98
CA TYR A 99 22.98 22.10 -4.74
C TYR A 99 22.56 21.66 -3.33
N ARG A 100 23.42 21.90 -2.31
CA ARG A 100 23.19 21.49 -0.92
C ARG A 100 21.83 21.90 -0.35
N ASP A 101 21.38 23.13 -0.64
CA ASP A 101 20.10 23.62 -0.11
C ASP A 101 18.88 23.13 -0.90
N THR A 102 19.10 22.67 -2.14
CA THR A 102 18.03 22.14 -3.01
C THR A 102 17.81 20.65 -2.74
N LEU A 103 18.87 19.90 -2.50
CA LEU A 103 18.84 18.46 -2.25
C LEU A 103 18.48 18.15 -0.79
N ILE A 104 17.40 17.41 -0.58
CA ILE A 104 16.92 17.02 0.77
C ILE A 104 17.32 15.60 1.17
N GLY A 105 17.84 14.81 0.21
CA GLY A 105 18.33 13.46 0.42
C GLY A 105 18.92 12.90 -0.86
N ILE A 106 19.81 11.92 -0.71
CA ILE A 106 20.46 11.23 -1.83
C ILE A 106 20.33 9.73 -1.59
N SER A 107 19.86 8.94 -2.56
CA SER A 107 19.90 7.48 -2.48
C SER A 107 21.07 6.92 -3.28
N CYS A 108 21.85 6.02 -2.69
CA CYS A 108 22.89 5.26 -3.39
C CYS A 108 22.27 4.03 -4.08
N GLY A 109 21.43 4.24 -5.10
CA GLY A 109 20.72 3.17 -5.83
C GLY A 109 19.21 3.15 -5.58
N SER A 110 18.50 2.45 -6.45
CA SER A 110 17.06 2.15 -6.37
C SER A 110 16.85 0.77 -6.97
N GLU A 111 16.06 -0.08 -6.30
CA GLU A 111 15.66 -1.43 -6.77
C GLU A 111 16.84 -2.36 -7.19
N THR A 112 18.07 -2.04 -6.80
CA THR A 112 19.25 -2.74 -7.31
C THR A 112 19.34 -4.17 -6.75
N ILE A 113 18.79 -4.45 -5.57
CA ILE A 113 18.69 -5.83 -5.04
C ILE A 113 17.72 -6.63 -5.90
N TYR A 114 16.56 -6.05 -6.19
CA TYR A 114 15.53 -6.66 -7.01
C TYR A 114 16.04 -6.98 -8.42
N GLU A 115 16.73 -6.03 -9.06
CA GLU A 115 17.23 -6.20 -10.44
C GLU A 115 18.44 -7.13 -10.54
N SER A 116 19.41 -7.01 -9.62
CA SER A 116 20.66 -7.78 -9.71
C SER A 116 20.53 -9.21 -9.18
N ASN A 117 19.55 -9.44 -8.29
CA ASN A 117 19.47 -10.64 -7.46
C ASN A 117 20.82 -10.96 -6.74
N ASN A 118 21.64 -9.94 -6.45
CA ASN A 118 22.94 -10.05 -5.80
C ASN A 118 23.04 -9.13 -4.58
N PRO A 119 22.39 -9.50 -3.46
CA PRO A 119 22.28 -8.60 -2.34
C PRO A 119 23.61 -8.27 -1.65
N THR A 120 24.53 -9.24 -1.58
CA THR A 120 25.87 -9.03 -1.01
C THR A 120 26.67 -8.02 -1.81
N GLY A 121 26.63 -8.13 -3.15
CA GLY A 121 27.27 -7.18 -4.04
C GLY A 121 26.69 -5.77 -3.88
N VAL A 122 25.36 -5.65 -3.87
CA VAL A 122 24.68 -4.36 -3.67
C VAL A 122 25.06 -3.73 -2.34
N LYS A 123 25.06 -4.48 -1.23
CA LYS A 123 25.48 -3.96 0.08
C LYS A 123 26.87 -3.34 0.04
N ASN A 124 27.82 -4.01 -0.60
CA ASN A 124 29.19 -3.52 -0.72
C ASN A 124 29.27 -2.24 -1.57
N THR A 125 28.55 -2.21 -2.69
CA THR A 125 28.48 -1.05 -3.59
C THR A 125 27.84 0.16 -2.91
N VAL A 126 26.72 -0.04 -2.20
CA VAL A 126 26.04 1.01 -1.43
C VAL A 126 26.95 1.55 -0.32
N ALA A 127 27.57 0.67 0.47
CA ALA A 127 28.48 1.10 1.53
C ALA A 127 29.69 1.88 0.97
N SER A 128 30.19 1.50 -0.21
CA SER A 128 31.24 2.23 -0.91
C SER A 128 30.76 3.61 -1.38
N CYS A 129 29.57 3.69 -1.97
CA CYS A 129 28.94 4.95 -2.39
C CYS A 129 28.79 5.93 -1.22
N VAL A 130 28.23 5.47 -0.09
CA VAL A 130 28.07 6.27 1.13
C VAL A 130 29.43 6.81 1.61
N ARG A 131 30.44 5.94 1.73
CA ARG A 131 31.79 6.37 2.18
C ARG A 131 32.39 7.41 1.26
N GLN A 132 32.29 7.22 -0.05
CA GLN A 132 32.87 8.15 -1.03
C GLN A 132 32.18 9.52 -1.00
N LEU A 133 30.84 9.55 -0.91
CA LEU A 133 30.09 10.81 -0.74
C LEU A 133 30.48 11.54 0.54
N ARG A 134 30.58 10.81 1.66
CA ARG A 134 30.98 11.39 2.96
C ARG A 134 32.42 11.92 2.94
N ASN A 135 33.35 11.18 2.36
CA ASN A 135 34.75 11.62 2.18
C ASN A 135 34.85 12.87 1.29
N ALA A 136 33.92 13.05 0.34
CA ALA A 136 33.83 14.22 -0.51
C ALA A 136 33.06 15.41 0.12
N GLY A 137 32.71 15.33 1.40
CA GLY A 137 32.07 16.42 2.14
C GLY A 137 30.57 16.59 1.86
N VAL A 138 29.90 15.58 1.30
CA VAL A 138 28.44 15.59 1.15
C VAL A 138 27.80 15.46 2.53
N THR A 139 26.89 16.38 2.88
CA THR A 139 26.28 16.49 4.22
C THR A 139 24.80 16.11 4.26
N GLN A 140 24.15 16.04 3.09
CA GLN A 140 22.77 15.60 2.97
C GLN A 140 22.59 14.15 3.48
N PRO A 141 21.40 13.78 3.98
CA PRO A 141 21.09 12.39 4.31
C PRO A 141 21.33 11.47 3.11
N ILE A 142 22.02 10.34 3.31
CA ILE A 142 22.27 9.34 2.27
C ILE A 142 21.52 8.06 2.61
N GLY A 143 20.68 7.60 1.70
CA GLY A 143 19.85 6.42 1.83
C GLY A 143 20.17 5.32 0.82
N TYR A 144 19.33 4.29 0.88
CA TYR A 144 19.18 3.29 -0.18
C TYR A 144 17.69 3.03 -0.38
N ILE A 145 17.27 2.76 -1.61
CA ILE A 145 15.88 2.53 -1.98
C ILE A 145 15.75 1.15 -2.61
N ASP A 146 14.71 0.41 -2.22
CA ASP A 146 14.37 -0.87 -2.84
C ASP A 146 12.89 -1.21 -2.63
N VAL A 147 12.43 -2.26 -3.32
CA VAL A 147 11.07 -2.78 -3.15
C VAL A 147 10.94 -3.60 -1.85
N PHE A 148 9.71 -3.86 -1.41
CA PHE A 148 9.45 -4.60 -0.17
C PHE A 148 10.16 -5.96 -0.12
N THR A 149 10.15 -6.72 -1.21
CA THR A 149 10.85 -8.01 -1.30
C THR A 149 12.36 -7.85 -1.21
N GLY A 150 12.89 -6.77 -1.77
CA GLY A 150 14.29 -6.36 -1.68
C GLY A 150 14.72 -6.00 -0.26
N TRP A 151 13.81 -5.58 0.63
CA TRP A 151 14.12 -5.35 2.05
C TRP A 151 13.84 -6.56 2.96
N CYS A 152 12.76 -7.27 2.69
CA CYS A 152 12.23 -8.32 3.56
C CYS A 152 12.62 -9.74 3.14
N GLY A 153 13.31 -9.90 2.00
CA GLY A 153 13.71 -11.21 1.44
C GLY A 153 12.56 -12.01 0.82
N GLY A 154 11.37 -11.41 0.71
CA GLY A 154 10.17 -12.04 0.17
C GLY A 154 8.91 -11.20 0.38
N ASP A 155 7.80 -11.64 -0.20
CA ASP A 155 6.47 -11.02 -0.03
C ASP A 155 5.69 -11.75 1.08
N GLU A 156 6.22 -11.69 2.29
CA GLU A 156 5.69 -12.41 3.46
C GLU A 156 5.74 -11.55 4.73
N TYR A 157 4.99 -11.96 5.75
CA TYR A 157 5.00 -11.34 7.07
C TYR A 157 5.28 -12.37 8.18
N PRO A 158 6.11 -12.02 9.18
CA PRO A 158 6.78 -10.73 9.39
C PRO A 158 7.85 -10.41 8.33
N CYS A 159 8.13 -9.11 8.14
CA CYS A 159 9.28 -8.70 7.34
C CYS A 159 10.55 -9.18 8.04
N ASN A 160 11.32 -10.08 7.41
CA ASN A 160 12.44 -10.76 8.07
C ASN A 160 13.71 -9.90 8.20
N ASN A 161 13.61 -8.58 7.99
CA ASN A 161 14.73 -7.63 7.96
C ASN A 161 16.00 -8.20 7.29
N PHE A 162 15.83 -8.83 6.12
CA PHE A 162 16.85 -9.66 5.51
C PHE A 162 18.15 -8.88 5.24
N PHE A 163 18.06 -7.54 5.17
CA PHE A 163 19.19 -6.63 4.93
C PHE A 163 19.37 -5.55 6.00
N GLY A 164 19.09 -5.87 7.27
CA GLY A 164 19.24 -4.93 8.39
C GLY A 164 20.64 -4.28 8.50
N ASP A 165 21.70 -4.98 8.12
CA ASP A 165 23.06 -4.42 8.09
C ASP A 165 23.25 -3.35 7.01
N LEU A 166 22.53 -3.43 5.89
CA LEU A 166 22.52 -2.38 4.87
C LEU A 166 21.85 -1.13 5.43
N ALA A 167 20.72 -1.32 6.12
CA ALA A 167 20.05 -0.22 6.83
C ALA A 167 21.00 0.44 7.85
N ALA A 168 21.95 -0.29 8.45
CA ALA A 168 22.90 0.28 9.41
C ALA A 168 23.88 1.29 8.78
N VAL A 169 24.25 1.15 7.51
CA VAL A 169 25.24 2.03 6.83
C VAL A 169 24.64 3.25 6.15
N VAL A 170 23.30 3.38 6.14
CA VAL A 170 22.58 4.50 5.56
C VAL A 170 21.87 5.34 6.64
N ASP A 171 21.47 6.56 6.27
CA ASP A 171 20.72 7.47 7.14
C ASP A 171 19.21 7.24 7.05
N PHE A 172 18.72 6.75 5.90
CA PHE A 172 17.31 6.39 5.70
C PHE A 172 17.16 5.17 4.80
N VAL A 173 16.03 4.49 4.96
CA VAL A 173 15.59 3.37 4.15
C VAL A 173 14.43 3.84 3.27
N GLY A 174 14.53 3.68 1.96
CA GLY A 174 13.45 3.99 1.02
C GLY A 174 12.74 2.74 0.54
N LEU A 175 11.41 2.81 0.49
CA LEU A 175 10.53 1.75 0.02
C LEU A 175 9.83 2.19 -1.26
N ASP A 176 10.03 1.43 -2.33
CA ASP A 176 9.21 1.51 -3.53
C ASP A 176 8.09 0.45 -3.43
N ASP A 177 6.83 0.90 -3.51
CA ASP A 177 5.67 0.02 -3.37
C ASP A 177 4.53 0.40 -4.31
N PHE A 178 4.23 -0.51 -5.23
CA PHE A 178 3.21 -0.34 -6.25
C PHE A 178 2.08 -1.36 -6.06
N PRO A 179 0.90 -0.95 -5.53
CA PRO A 179 -0.26 -1.82 -5.42
C PRO A 179 -0.72 -2.39 -6.76
N TRP A 180 -0.53 -1.65 -7.87
CA TRP A 180 -0.82 -2.14 -9.22
C TRP A 180 -0.08 -3.43 -9.55
N TRP A 181 1.25 -3.44 -9.41
CA TRP A 181 2.06 -4.63 -9.68
C TRP A 181 1.85 -5.73 -8.65
N SER A 182 1.48 -5.35 -7.45
CA SER A 182 1.15 -6.29 -6.40
C SER A 182 -0.10 -7.12 -6.70
N ASN A 183 -1.06 -6.57 -7.45
CA ASN A 183 -2.19 -7.36 -7.92
C ASN A 183 -1.75 -8.58 -8.74
N THR A 184 -0.65 -8.47 -9.48
CA THR A 184 -0.09 -9.57 -10.25
C THR A 184 0.83 -10.45 -9.40
N TYR A 185 1.72 -9.85 -8.59
CA TYR A 185 2.88 -10.54 -8.03
C TYR A 185 2.87 -10.73 -6.51
N SER A 186 1.86 -10.21 -5.79
CA SER A 186 1.79 -10.36 -4.34
C SER A 186 1.05 -11.63 -3.92
N ARG A 187 1.61 -12.34 -2.94
CA ARG A 187 0.95 -13.41 -2.17
C ARG A 187 0.14 -12.85 -1.01
N MET A 188 0.57 -11.71 -0.46
CA MET A 188 -0.05 -11.08 0.69
C MET A 188 -1.33 -10.31 0.36
N TYR A 189 -1.33 -9.66 -0.80
CA TYR A 189 -2.41 -8.83 -1.30
C TYR A 189 -2.77 -9.21 -2.72
N PRO A 190 -3.20 -10.47 -2.95
CA PRO A 190 -3.63 -10.82 -4.27
C PRO A 190 -4.92 -10.03 -4.56
N CYS A 191 -4.96 -9.35 -5.71
CA CYS A 191 -6.19 -8.78 -6.25
C CYS A 191 -6.89 -7.72 -5.35
N GLN A 192 -6.24 -6.57 -5.15
CA GLN A 192 -6.81 -5.40 -4.50
C GLN A 192 -7.44 -4.44 -5.53
N PRO A 193 -8.74 -4.10 -5.40
CA PRO A 193 -9.34 -3.03 -6.18
C PRO A 193 -8.77 -1.67 -5.75
N ALA A 194 -8.92 -0.65 -6.61
CA ALA A 194 -8.45 0.71 -6.35
C ALA A 194 -8.90 1.27 -4.99
N SER A 195 -10.11 0.93 -4.53
CA SER A 195 -10.63 1.36 -3.23
C SER A 195 -9.83 0.87 -2.02
N ASN A 196 -9.08 -0.24 -2.16
CA ASN A 196 -8.32 -0.89 -1.09
C ASN A 196 -6.81 -0.90 -1.32
N ALA A 197 -6.34 -0.48 -2.49
CA ALA A 197 -4.94 -0.53 -2.91
C ALA A 197 -3.98 0.12 -1.88
N ALA A 198 -4.39 1.24 -1.29
CA ALA A 198 -3.57 1.98 -0.34
C ALA A 198 -3.32 1.23 0.99
N ASN A 199 -4.20 0.29 1.37
CA ASN A 199 -4.04 -0.53 2.58
C ASN A 199 -2.84 -1.47 2.48
N GLN A 200 -2.51 -1.90 1.27
CA GLN A 200 -1.32 -2.71 1.04
C GLN A 200 -0.04 -1.89 1.27
N THR A 201 0.04 -0.69 0.69
CA THR A 201 1.23 0.15 0.79
C THR A 201 1.53 0.51 2.23
N ILE A 202 0.51 0.94 2.99
CA ILE A 202 0.71 1.27 4.40
C ILE A 202 1.10 0.05 5.24
N PHE A 203 0.63 -1.16 4.87
CA PHE A 203 1.07 -2.38 5.53
C PHE A 203 2.56 -2.63 5.32
N ARG A 204 3.00 -2.69 4.06
CA ARG A 204 4.39 -2.98 3.71
C ARG A 204 5.33 -1.92 4.31
N PHE A 205 4.92 -0.66 4.25
CA PHE A 205 5.60 0.42 4.93
C PHE A 205 5.72 0.19 6.43
N ASN A 206 4.62 -0.14 7.12
CA ASN A 206 4.64 -0.37 8.57
C ASN A 206 5.45 -1.62 8.97
N ALA A 207 5.38 -2.68 8.18
CA ALA A 207 6.14 -3.89 8.40
C ALA A 207 7.65 -3.62 8.26
N LEU A 208 8.07 -2.89 7.22
CA LEU A 208 9.46 -2.47 7.05
C LEU A 208 9.89 -1.49 8.14
N ARG A 209 9.05 -0.52 8.50
CA ARG A 209 9.32 0.45 9.57
C ARG A 209 9.53 -0.23 10.92
N ALA A 210 8.75 -1.26 11.23
CA ALA A 210 8.92 -2.04 12.46
C ALA A 210 10.21 -2.87 12.47
N ALA A 211 10.71 -3.25 11.29
CA ALA A 211 11.92 -4.03 11.11
C ALA A 211 13.20 -3.18 10.99
N SER A 212 13.07 -1.92 10.56
CA SER A 212 14.20 -1.05 10.25
C SER A 212 14.71 -0.27 11.48
N PRO A 213 16.03 -0.20 11.70
CA PRO A 213 16.63 0.66 12.73
C PRO A 213 16.73 2.13 12.30
N LYS A 214 16.37 2.45 11.04
CA LYS A 214 16.46 3.81 10.46
C LYS A 214 15.08 4.33 10.06
N PRO A 215 14.91 5.65 9.92
CA PRO A 215 13.72 6.23 9.32
C PRO A 215 13.42 5.59 7.95
N VAL A 216 12.16 5.21 7.76
CA VAL A 216 11.66 4.66 6.50
C VAL A 216 10.87 5.74 5.75
N ILE A 217 11.10 5.85 4.44
CA ILE A 217 10.44 6.78 3.52
C ILE A 217 9.75 5.95 2.44
N LEU A 218 8.53 6.32 2.04
CA LEU A 218 7.87 5.73 0.87
C LEU A 218 8.34 6.49 -0.38
N THR A 219 9.29 5.94 -1.12
CA THR A 219 10.03 6.66 -2.17
C THR A 219 9.39 6.59 -3.54
N GLU A 220 8.62 5.54 -3.81
CA GLU A 220 7.75 5.48 -4.98
C GLU A 220 6.47 4.71 -4.66
N PHE A 221 5.35 5.25 -5.13
CA PHE A 221 4.06 4.58 -5.14
C PHE A 221 3.22 5.16 -6.26
N GLY A 222 2.21 4.44 -6.72
CA GLY A 222 1.27 5.00 -7.67
C GLY A 222 0.31 3.97 -8.24
N TRP A 223 -0.52 4.46 -9.15
CA TRP A 223 -1.41 3.63 -9.94
C TRP A 223 -1.47 4.18 -11.37
N PRO A 224 -1.46 3.33 -12.39
CA PRO A 224 -1.53 3.81 -13.76
C PRO A 224 -2.94 4.25 -14.13
N GLY A 225 -3.01 5.32 -14.91
CA GLY A 225 -4.20 5.71 -15.63
C GLY A 225 -4.29 4.98 -16.97
N ASN A 226 -4.91 5.64 -17.93
CA ASN A 226 -4.94 5.23 -19.33
C ASN A 226 -4.96 6.47 -20.21
N ARG A 227 -4.85 6.29 -21.54
CA ARG A 227 -5.09 7.37 -22.50
C ARG A 227 -6.56 7.80 -22.41
N GLN A 228 -6.80 9.11 -22.41
CA GLN A 228 -8.16 9.65 -22.47
C GLN A 228 -8.90 9.10 -23.70
N GLY A 229 -10.09 8.53 -23.49
CA GLY A 229 -10.90 7.89 -24.53
C GLY A 229 -10.56 6.41 -24.80
N MET A 230 -9.55 5.85 -24.13
CA MET A 230 -9.31 4.40 -24.12
C MET A 230 -10.23 3.71 -23.10
N GLY A 231 -10.60 2.46 -23.37
CA GLY A 231 -11.23 1.60 -22.37
C GLY A 231 -10.32 1.31 -21.18
N ASP A 232 -10.91 0.73 -20.13
CA ASP A 232 -10.18 0.28 -18.95
C ASP A 232 -9.08 -0.72 -19.33
N ILE A 233 -7.86 -0.52 -18.81
CA ILE A 233 -6.78 -1.50 -18.91
C ILE A 233 -6.82 -2.33 -17.64
N VAL A 234 -7.00 -3.64 -17.77
CA VAL A 234 -7.06 -4.54 -16.60
C VAL A 234 -5.67 -5.15 -16.36
N SER A 235 -5.21 -5.18 -15.11
CA SER A 235 -3.94 -5.78 -14.70
C SER A 235 -3.86 -7.23 -15.12
N THR A 236 -2.69 -7.83 -15.23
CA THR A 236 -2.60 -9.29 -15.41
C THR A 236 -3.20 -10.03 -14.21
N ALA A 237 -3.63 -11.28 -14.43
CA ALA A 237 -4.11 -12.13 -13.36
C ALA A 237 -2.97 -12.42 -12.37
N ASN A 238 -3.31 -12.47 -11.08
CA ASN A 238 -2.37 -12.80 -10.03
C ASN A 238 -1.78 -14.19 -10.24
N VAL A 239 -0.45 -14.31 -10.16
CA VAL A 239 0.24 -15.56 -10.49
C VAL A 239 0.01 -16.69 -9.48
N TYR A 240 -0.53 -16.38 -8.29
CA TYR A 240 -0.75 -17.37 -7.23
C TYR A 240 -2.20 -17.84 -7.12
N ASN A 241 -3.17 -16.97 -7.40
CA ASN A 241 -4.59 -17.29 -7.24
C ASN A 241 -5.45 -17.08 -8.49
N GLY A 242 -4.86 -16.58 -9.58
CA GLY A 242 -5.53 -16.37 -10.86
C GLY A 242 -6.55 -15.23 -10.90
N GLN A 243 -6.72 -14.46 -9.82
CA GLN A 243 -7.70 -13.36 -9.79
C GLN A 243 -7.16 -12.09 -10.46
N GLN A 244 -8.05 -11.25 -10.99
CA GLN A 244 -7.71 -10.04 -11.72
C GLN A 244 -8.57 -8.85 -11.23
N CYS A 245 -7.96 -7.85 -10.59
CA CYS A 245 -8.70 -6.74 -9.93
C CYS A 245 -8.13 -5.34 -10.23
N GLY A 246 -6.91 -5.24 -10.76
CA GLY A 246 -6.34 -3.95 -11.09
C GLY A 246 -7.03 -3.38 -12.31
N ILE A 247 -7.62 -2.20 -12.19
CA ILE A 247 -8.19 -1.46 -13.32
C ILE A 247 -7.48 -0.12 -13.43
N ALA A 248 -6.78 0.10 -14.54
CA ALA A 248 -6.04 1.31 -14.84
C ALA A 248 -6.92 2.24 -15.67
N ASN A 249 -7.31 3.34 -15.02
CA ASN A 249 -8.04 4.46 -15.60
C ASN A 249 -7.80 5.70 -14.72
N LEU A 250 -8.17 6.88 -15.24
CA LEU A 250 -7.92 8.14 -14.54
C LEU A 250 -8.62 8.22 -13.17
N ASN A 251 -9.83 7.67 -13.02
CA ASN A 251 -10.55 7.70 -11.74
C ASN A 251 -9.84 6.88 -10.67
N ASN A 252 -9.44 5.65 -10.99
CA ASN A 252 -8.72 4.77 -10.08
C ASN A 252 -7.33 5.31 -9.76
N GLN A 253 -6.62 5.86 -10.75
CA GLN A 253 -5.34 6.53 -10.50
C GLN A 253 -5.50 7.67 -9.48
N ARG A 254 -6.52 8.53 -9.64
CA ARG A 254 -6.76 9.61 -8.68
C ARG A 254 -7.02 9.07 -7.30
N GLN A 255 -7.91 8.09 -7.22
CA GLN A 255 -8.35 7.49 -5.98
C GLN A 255 -7.18 6.90 -5.22
N VAL A 256 -6.38 6.05 -5.86
CA VAL A 256 -5.25 5.37 -5.20
C VAL A 256 -4.18 6.37 -4.79
N ASN A 257 -3.81 7.30 -5.68
CA ASN A 257 -2.79 8.30 -5.38
C ASN A 257 -3.23 9.19 -4.19
N GLN A 258 -4.49 9.63 -4.18
CA GLN A 258 -5.06 10.41 -3.08
C GLN A 258 -5.08 9.61 -1.77
N GLN A 259 -5.57 8.37 -1.81
CA GLN A 259 -5.66 7.52 -0.62
C GLN A 259 -4.27 7.30 0.03
N ILE A 260 -3.23 7.06 -0.77
CA ILE A 260 -1.87 6.87 -0.26
C ILE A 260 -1.32 8.20 0.29
N ILE A 261 -1.53 9.33 -0.38
CA ILE A 261 -1.11 10.66 0.13
C ILE A 261 -1.80 10.97 1.47
N ASP A 262 -3.10 10.70 1.60
CA ASP A 262 -3.84 10.90 2.85
C ASP A 262 -3.38 9.95 3.97
N LEU A 263 -3.00 8.72 3.62
CA LEU A 263 -2.39 7.79 4.58
C LEU A 263 -1.03 8.28 5.04
N CYS A 264 -0.20 8.78 4.13
CA CYS A 264 1.11 9.34 4.46
C CYS A 264 0.96 10.57 5.36
N ALA A 265 0.04 11.48 5.05
CA ALA A 265 -0.28 12.62 5.88
C ALA A 265 -0.69 12.23 7.31
N ARG A 266 -1.69 11.34 7.43
CA ARG A 266 -2.22 10.90 8.73
C ARG A 266 -1.21 10.17 9.60
N ASN A 267 -0.23 9.51 8.99
CA ASN A 267 0.81 8.78 9.69
C ASN A 267 2.14 9.56 9.82
N ASN A 268 2.16 10.83 9.40
CA ASN A 268 3.35 11.68 9.36
C ASN A 268 4.53 11.04 8.58
N LEU A 269 4.21 10.45 7.43
CA LEU A 269 5.14 9.69 6.59
C LEU A 269 5.62 10.53 5.41
N PRO A 270 6.95 10.68 5.22
CA PRO A 270 7.52 11.13 3.97
C PRO A 270 7.11 10.22 2.81
N CYS A 271 6.56 10.79 1.74
CA CYS A 271 6.21 10.00 0.55
C CYS A 271 6.49 10.72 -0.76
N SER A 272 6.75 9.95 -1.81
CA SER A 272 6.94 10.45 -3.17
C SER A 272 6.09 9.66 -4.18
N LEU A 273 5.20 10.37 -4.87
CA LEU A 273 4.28 9.81 -5.87
C LEU A 273 5.03 9.52 -7.19
N PHE A 274 4.71 8.43 -7.85
CA PHE A 274 5.16 8.10 -9.19
C PHE A 274 3.96 8.23 -10.16
N SER A 275 3.94 9.17 -11.12
CA SER A 275 4.98 10.18 -11.45
C SER A 275 4.37 11.50 -11.95
N SER A 276 5.22 12.49 -12.30
CA SER A 276 4.79 13.82 -12.72
C SER A 276 4.11 13.82 -14.10
N ASN A 277 4.73 13.20 -15.10
CA ASN A 277 4.29 13.24 -16.49
C ASN A 277 4.13 11.84 -17.03
N ASN A 278 3.18 11.65 -17.95
CA ASN A 278 3.15 10.44 -18.77
C ASN A 278 4.43 10.37 -19.60
N GLU A 279 4.98 9.17 -19.76
CA GLU A 279 6.30 8.93 -20.35
C GLU A 279 6.17 7.94 -21.51
N PRO A 280 5.89 8.41 -22.75
CA PRO A 280 5.59 7.55 -23.90
C PRO A 280 6.70 6.56 -24.28
N TRP A 281 7.94 6.82 -23.86
CA TRP A 281 9.07 5.95 -24.15
C TRP A 281 9.01 4.62 -23.38
N LYS A 282 8.32 4.57 -22.22
CA LYS A 282 8.28 3.39 -21.35
C LYS A 282 7.48 2.22 -21.96
N GLY A 283 6.56 2.50 -22.89
CA GLY A 283 5.76 1.49 -23.57
C GLY A 283 6.50 0.76 -24.69
N ASN A 284 7.79 1.04 -24.93
CA ASN A 284 8.60 0.36 -25.95
C ASN A 284 7.93 0.33 -27.35
N GLY A 285 7.30 1.44 -27.74
CA GLY A 285 6.59 1.58 -29.02
C GLY A 285 5.12 1.14 -28.99
N ASN A 286 4.66 0.49 -27.93
CA ASN A 286 3.23 0.25 -27.71
C ASN A 286 2.58 1.47 -27.06
N ALA A 287 1.86 2.26 -27.86
CA ALA A 287 1.17 3.46 -27.40
C ALA A 287 0.06 3.20 -26.37
N ASN A 288 -0.41 1.96 -26.23
CA ASN A 288 -1.45 1.56 -25.27
C ASN A 288 -0.88 0.85 -24.04
N ASP A 289 0.45 0.76 -23.93
CA ASP A 289 1.08 0.13 -22.77
C ASP A 289 0.81 0.94 -21.50
N VAL A 290 0.44 0.23 -20.43
CA VAL A 290 0.15 0.82 -19.12
C VAL A 290 1.33 1.63 -18.57
N ASN A 291 2.56 1.25 -18.92
CA ASN A 291 3.79 1.91 -18.50
C ASN A 291 3.90 3.37 -19.00
N ASN A 292 3.14 3.75 -20.02
CA ASN A 292 3.11 5.13 -20.50
C ASN A 292 2.31 6.07 -19.58
N PHE A 293 1.44 5.56 -18.71
CA PHE A 293 0.31 6.31 -18.13
C PHE A 293 0.35 6.52 -16.61
N TRP A 294 1.54 6.62 -16.02
CA TRP A 294 1.69 6.82 -14.56
C TRP A 294 1.65 8.29 -14.11
N GLY A 295 1.73 9.22 -15.07
CA GLY A 295 1.79 10.64 -14.81
C GLY A 295 0.47 11.27 -14.40
N ILE A 296 0.52 12.24 -13.50
CA ILE A 296 -0.63 13.12 -13.21
C ILE A 296 -0.76 14.28 -14.22
N CYS A 297 0.27 14.50 -15.04
CA CYS A 297 0.32 15.47 -16.12
C CYS A 297 0.60 14.80 -17.48
N SER A 298 0.21 15.49 -18.55
CA SER A 298 0.35 14.96 -19.89
C SER A 298 1.83 14.85 -20.28
N GLY A 299 2.13 13.77 -21.00
CA GLY A 299 3.41 13.55 -21.67
C GLY A 299 3.47 14.17 -23.07
N VAL A 300 2.43 14.90 -23.45
CA VAL A 300 2.32 15.58 -24.74
C VAL A 300 1.90 17.03 -24.49
N ALA A 301 2.48 17.96 -25.25
CA ALA A 301 2.13 19.38 -25.18
C ALA A 301 0.60 19.57 -25.28
N PRO A 302 -0.02 20.43 -24.45
CA PRO A 302 0.59 21.47 -23.60
C PRO A 302 0.99 21.02 -22.17
N TYR A 303 1.10 19.70 -21.91
CA TYR A 303 1.57 19.11 -20.64
C TYR A 303 0.70 19.42 -19.41
N ASP A 304 -0.60 19.68 -19.61
CA ASP A 304 -1.51 19.97 -18.51
C ASP A 304 -1.69 18.79 -17.55
N CYS A 305 -1.94 19.11 -16.30
CA CYS A 305 -2.20 18.16 -15.22
C CYS A 305 -3.70 17.95 -15.07
N PHE A 306 -4.14 16.69 -15.17
CA PHE A 306 -5.56 16.31 -15.27
C PHE A 306 -6.02 15.39 -14.14
N ASN A 307 -5.08 14.88 -13.33
CA ASN A 307 -5.39 13.90 -12.29
C ASN A 307 -4.70 14.17 -10.96
N VAL A 308 -4.62 15.44 -10.61
CA VAL A 308 -3.91 15.94 -9.44
C VAL A 308 -4.59 15.47 -8.15
N PRO A 309 -3.87 14.73 -7.27
CA PRO A 309 -4.31 14.52 -5.90
C PRO A 309 -4.26 15.86 -5.15
N THR A 310 -5.32 16.19 -4.43
CA THR A 310 -5.33 17.33 -3.52
C THR A 310 -4.56 16.94 -2.26
N GLY A 311 -3.65 17.77 -1.74
CA GLY A 311 -3.01 17.48 -0.46
C GLY A 311 -4.03 17.21 0.68
N PRO A 312 -3.60 16.73 1.86
CA PRO A 312 -4.51 16.39 2.95
C PRO A 312 -5.32 17.61 3.43
N GLY A 313 -6.57 17.74 2.95
CA GLY A 313 -7.47 18.87 3.20
C GLY A 313 -8.96 18.51 3.07
N SER A 314 -9.63 18.38 4.22
CA SER A 314 -11.10 18.39 4.47
C SER A 314 -12.04 17.66 3.50
N VAL A 315 -11.69 16.48 2.99
CA VAL A 315 -12.67 15.55 2.43
C VAL A 315 -12.87 14.42 3.42
N SER A 316 -14.03 14.40 4.07
CA SER A 316 -14.59 13.16 4.62
C SER A 316 -14.59 12.15 3.48
N VAL A 317 -13.73 11.14 3.57
CA VAL A 317 -13.64 10.08 2.56
C VAL A 317 -15.06 9.57 2.29
N PRO A 318 -15.62 9.76 1.08
CA PRO A 318 -16.91 9.17 0.76
C PRO A 318 -16.72 7.66 0.78
N VAL A 319 -17.40 7.00 1.70
CA VAL A 319 -17.64 5.55 1.60
C VAL A 319 -18.43 5.35 0.30
N PRO A 320 -18.05 4.42 -0.59
CA PRO A 320 -18.73 4.26 -1.87
C PRO A 320 -20.21 3.92 -1.63
N SER A 321 -21.10 4.73 -2.17
CA SER A 321 -22.51 4.38 -2.32
C SER A 321 -22.62 3.16 -3.25
N PRO A 322 -23.50 2.18 -2.96
CA PRO A 322 -23.83 1.11 -3.90
C PRO A 322 -24.45 1.68 -5.18
N PRO A 323 -24.38 0.95 -6.31
CA PRO A 323 -24.78 1.46 -7.61
C PRO A 323 -26.27 1.82 -7.64
N ALA A 324 -26.56 2.87 -8.41
CA ALA A 324 -27.90 3.39 -8.65
C ALA A 324 -28.84 2.26 -9.10
N THR A 325 -29.81 1.94 -8.25
CA THR A 325 -31.02 1.21 -8.65
C THR A 325 -32.21 2.14 -8.46
N THR A 326 -33.10 2.09 -9.43
CA THR A 326 -34.15 3.05 -9.74
C THR A 326 -35.34 3.02 -8.76
N GLN A 327 -35.13 3.40 -7.49
CA GLN A 327 -36.22 3.66 -6.55
C GLN A 327 -35.95 4.91 -5.69
N PRO A 328 -37.00 5.68 -5.33
CA PRO A 328 -36.83 7.01 -4.76
C PRO A 328 -36.15 6.95 -3.38
N PRO A 329 -35.23 7.88 -3.07
CA PRO A 329 -34.45 7.82 -1.85
C PRO A 329 -35.28 8.24 -0.63
N CYS A 330 -35.26 7.41 0.42
CA CYS A 330 -35.61 7.88 1.77
C CYS A 330 -34.62 9.01 2.13
N TRP A 331 -35.12 10.18 2.52
CA TRP A 331 -34.26 11.29 2.98
C TRP A 331 -33.70 11.00 4.39
N THR A 332 -32.61 11.67 4.72
CA THR A 332 -31.88 11.60 6.01
C THR A 332 -32.77 11.88 7.23
N CYS A 333 -32.61 11.10 8.31
CA CYS A 333 -33.31 11.34 9.59
C CYS A 333 -32.81 12.61 10.32
N PRO A 334 -33.68 13.27 11.12
CA PRO A 334 -33.30 14.38 12.00
C PRO A 334 -32.22 14.00 13.02
N ALA A 335 -31.48 14.99 13.53
CA ALA A 335 -30.46 14.78 14.55
C ALA A 335 -31.04 14.09 15.80
N GLY A 336 -30.38 13.02 16.26
CA GLY A 336 -30.85 12.18 17.36
C GLY A 336 -31.75 11.01 16.93
N GLN A 337 -32.00 10.84 15.63
CA GLN A 337 -32.73 9.70 15.07
C GLN A 337 -31.91 8.98 13.99
N VAL A 338 -32.20 7.70 13.81
CA VAL A 338 -31.63 6.84 12.76
C VAL A 338 -32.76 6.05 12.09
N HIS A 339 -32.54 5.48 10.90
CA HIS A 339 -33.55 4.60 10.33
C HIS A 339 -33.75 3.35 11.19
N TRP A 340 -34.97 2.80 11.22
CA TRP A 340 -35.31 1.63 12.05
C TRP A 340 -34.38 0.43 11.82
N TYR A 341 -33.93 0.21 10.57
CA TYR A 341 -33.01 -0.87 10.24
C TYR A 341 -31.58 -0.58 10.73
N ASP A 342 -31.17 0.68 10.80
CA ASP A 342 -29.87 1.10 11.37
C ASP A 342 -29.85 0.98 12.89
N ALA A 343 -31.02 1.09 13.54
CA ALA A 343 -31.21 0.81 14.96
C ALA A 343 -31.30 -0.70 15.29
N GLY A 344 -31.20 -1.59 14.30
CA GLY A 344 -31.27 -3.04 14.51
C GLY A 344 -32.66 -3.56 14.88
N ILE A 345 -33.71 -2.79 14.59
CA ILE A 345 -35.10 -3.20 14.82
C ILE A 345 -35.51 -4.14 13.67
N ALA A 346 -36.21 -5.23 13.99
CA ALA A 346 -36.52 -6.28 13.01
C ALA A 346 -37.63 -5.90 11.99
N SER A 347 -38.42 -4.85 12.28
CA SER A 347 -39.49 -4.38 11.39
C SER A 347 -39.76 -2.89 11.60
N ALA A 348 -40.23 -2.22 10.54
CA ALA A 348 -40.44 -0.78 10.58
C ALA A 348 -41.67 -0.40 11.41
N PRO A 349 -41.58 0.61 12.30
CA PRO A 349 -42.74 1.15 12.99
C PRO A 349 -43.82 1.60 11.98
N GLY A 350 -45.04 1.06 12.10
CA GLY A 350 -46.15 1.40 11.20
C GLY A 350 -46.04 0.85 9.77
N GLY A 351 -45.06 -0.01 9.47
CA GLY A 351 -44.91 -0.64 8.16
C GLY A 351 -44.25 0.24 7.08
N ASP A 352 -43.83 1.46 7.43
CA ASP A 352 -43.13 2.36 6.52
C ASP A 352 -41.62 2.07 6.48
N ARG A 353 -41.11 1.74 5.30
CA ARG A 353 -39.73 1.33 5.06
C ARG A 353 -38.72 2.45 5.35
N CYS A 354 -39.17 3.71 5.36
CA CYS A 354 -38.34 4.89 5.62
C CYS A 354 -38.47 5.45 7.06
N ALA A 355 -39.08 4.75 8.00
CA ALA A 355 -39.34 5.27 9.35
C ALA A 355 -38.05 5.57 10.17
N CYS A 356 -37.97 6.77 10.75
CA CYS A 356 -36.92 7.19 11.69
C CYS A 356 -37.30 6.85 13.14
N VAL A 357 -36.34 6.33 13.90
CA VAL A 357 -36.47 5.97 15.32
C VAL A 357 -35.40 6.68 16.15
N PRO A 358 -35.60 6.89 17.46
CA PRO A 358 -34.56 7.44 18.33
C PRO A 358 -33.26 6.64 18.20
N ALA A 359 -32.13 7.33 18.07
CA ALA A 359 -30.82 6.69 18.02
C ALA A 359 -30.61 5.84 19.29
N PRO A 360 -30.20 4.57 19.18
CA PRO A 360 -30.03 3.72 20.34
C PRO A 360 -28.98 4.34 21.27
N THR A 361 -29.40 4.72 22.48
CA THR A 361 -28.51 5.08 23.56
C THR A 361 -27.97 3.79 24.18
N THR A 362 -26.97 3.18 23.54
CA THR A 362 -26.32 1.96 24.06
C THR A 362 -25.01 2.31 24.78
N PRO A 363 -24.71 1.68 25.93
CA PRO A 363 -23.52 1.98 26.73
C PRO A 363 -22.24 1.67 25.95
N SER A 364 -21.32 2.62 25.94
CA SER A 364 -20.01 2.50 25.29
C SER A 364 -19.11 1.49 26.03
N GLY A 365 -18.94 0.28 25.51
CA GLY A 365 -17.89 -0.63 25.98
C GLY A 365 -18.12 -2.12 25.73
N CYS A 366 -17.02 -2.87 25.69
CA CYS A 366 -17.08 -4.32 25.67
C CYS A 366 -17.48 -4.89 27.04
N PRO A 367 -18.24 -6.00 27.08
CA PRO A 367 -18.53 -6.67 28.34
C PRO A 367 -17.24 -7.05 29.08
N SER A 368 -17.32 -7.19 30.40
CA SER A 368 -16.15 -7.57 31.20
C SER A 368 -15.50 -8.87 30.69
N GLY A 369 -14.18 -8.83 30.51
CA GLY A 369 -13.40 -9.94 29.95
C GLY A 369 -13.37 -10.01 28.42
N TRP A 370 -13.96 -9.04 27.71
CA TRP A 370 -13.86 -8.91 26.26
C TRP A 370 -12.99 -7.71 25.87
N THR A 371 -12.24 -7.86 24.78
CA THR A 371 -11.31 -6.84 24.29
C THR A 371 -11.86 -6.17 23.04
N LYS A 372 -11.89 -4.84 23.04
CA LYS A 372 -12.35 -4.05 21.89
C LYS A 372 -11.29 -4.02 20.79
N TYR A 373 -11.70 -4.30 19.55
CA TYR A 373 -10.90 -4.08 18.35
C TYR A 373 -11.82 -3.76 17.16
N GLU A 374 -11.55 -2.66 16.45
CA GLU A 374 -12.29 -2.24 15.23
C GLU A 374 -13.83 -2.31 15.32
N GLY A 375 -14.42 -1.86 16.44
CA GLY A 375 -15.89 -1.83 16.61
C GLY A 375 -16.54 -3.16 16.99
N PHE A 376 -15.73 -4.17 17.33
CA PHE A 376 -16.16 -5.45 17.85
C PHE A 376 -15.44 -5.76 19.17
N CYS A 377 -16.03 -6.66 19.95
CA CYS A 377 -15.48 -7.18 21.20
C CYS A 377 -15.11 -8.63 20.99
N TYR A 378 -13.91 -9.03 21.43
CA TYR A 378 -13.37 -10.36 21.22
C TYR A 378 -13.01 -11.03 22.53
N ARG A 379 -13.19 -12.34 22.60
CA ARG A 379 -12.78 -13.12 23.76
C ARG A 379 -12.29 -14.50 23.35
N PHE A 380 -11.09 -14.82 23.82
CA PHE A 380 -10.47 -16.13 23.63
C PHE A 380 -10.89 -17.10 24.72
N TYR A 381 -11.26 -18.31 24.33
CA TYR A 381 -11.63 -19.39 25.22
C TYR A 381 -10.66 -20.56 25.06
N ASN A 382 -9.91 -20.85 26.12
CA ASN A 382 -8.93 -21.94 26.15
C ASN A 382 -9.53 -23.31 26.47
N ASN A 383 -10.84 -23.51 26.26
CA ASN A 383 -11.52 -24.77 26.47
C ASN A 383 -11.72 -25.45 25.10
N PRO A 384 -10.97 -26.53 24.79
CA PRO A 384 -11.06 -27.15 23.48
C PRO A 384 -12.43 -27.77 23.21
N SER A 385 -13.03 -27.41 22.08
CA SER A 385 -14.27 -28.05 21.62
C SER A 385 -14.30 -28.15 20.10
N THR A 386 -15.25 -28.90 19.55
CA THR A 386 -15.45 -28.96 18.09
C THR A 386 -15.87 -27.61 17.53
N PHE A 387 -15.67 -27.37 16.23
CA PHE A 387 -16.07 -26.11 15.60
C PHE A 387 -17.56 -25.81 15.85
N ARG A 388 -18.44 -26.81 15.67
CA ARG A 388 -19.89 -26.64 15.88
C ARG A 388 -20.25 -26.31 17.33
N GLN A 389 -19.58 -26.94 18.29
CA GLN A 389 -19.77 -26.62 19.71
C GLN A 389 -19.27 -25.21 20.03
N SER A 390 -18.10 -24.82 19.49
CA SER A 390 -17.52 -23.49 19.67
C SER A 390 -18.43 -22.40 19.09
N SER A 391 -18.99 -22.61 17.89
CA SER A 391 -19.97 -21.70 17.26
C SER A 391 -21.23 -21.57 18.11
N THR A 392 -21.79 -22.70 18.57
CA THR A 392 -22.96 -22.70 19.48
C THR A 392 -22.67 -21.94 20.76
N PHE A 393 -21.48 -22.13 21.34
CA PHE A 393 -21.04 -21.41 22.53
C PHE A 393 -20.94 -19.90 22.27
N CYS A 394 -20.28 -19.45 21.20
CA CYS A 394 -20.19 -18.01 20.91
C CYS A 394 -21.58 -17.38 20.70
N ARG A 395 -22.52 -18.11 20.08
CA ARG A 395 -23.93 -17.68 19.95
C ARG A 395 -24.64 -17.57 21.29
N SER A 396 -24.37 -18.47 22.23
CA SER A 396 -24.90 -18.36 23.60
C SER A 396 -24.38 -17.14 24.35
N GLN A 397 -23.23 -16.59 23.94
CA GLN A 397 -22.67 -15.34 24.46
C GLN A 397 -23.20 -14.09 23.73
N GLY A 398 -24.15 -14.25 22.80
CA GLY A 398 -24.70 -13.16 21.99
C GLY A 398 -23.90 -12.82 20.73
N GLY A 399 -22.96 -13.69 20.33
CA GLY A 399 -21.98 -13.41 19.27
C GLY A 399 -21.76 -14.57 18.31
N TYR A 400 -20.59 -14.57 17.67
CA TYR A 400 -20.22 -15.58 16.68
C TYR A 400 -18.77 -15.99 16.88
N LEU A 401 -18.34 -17.08 16.24
CA LEU A 401 -16.89 -17.28 16.06
C LEU A 401 -16.30 -16.13 15.24
N ALA A 402 -15.10 -15.70 15.62
CA ALA A 402 -14.50 -14.47 15.10
C ALA A 402 -14.24 -14.51 13.59
N SER A 403 -14.51 -13.37 12.94
CA SER A 403 -14.45 -13.22 11.49
C SER A 403 -13.30 -12.34 11.07
N ILE A 404 -12.28 -12.89 10.43
CA ILE A 404 -11.09 -12.12 10.07
C ILE A 404 -11.28 -11.52 8.67
N VAL A 405 -11.80 -10.29 8.63
CA VAL A 405 -12.17 -9.62 7.36
C VAL A 405 -11.09 -8.69 6.80
N THR A 406 -10.02 -8.46 7.56
CA THR A 406 -8.87 -7.65 7.16
C THR A 406 -7.57 -8.30 7.64
N TRP A 407 -6.44 -7.92 7.02
CA TRP A 407 -5.13 -8.36 7.48
C TRP A 407 -4.77 -7.76 8.84
N GLN A 408 -5.22 -6.53 9.15
CA GLN A 408 -4.98 -5.85 10.44
C GLN A 408 -5.57 -6.72 11.55
N MET A 409 -6.81 -7.18 11.34
CA MET A 409 -7.47 -8.10 12.25
C MET A 409 -6.74 -9.43 12.36
N ASN A 410 -6.21 -9.98 11.26
CA ASN A 410 -5.40 -11.21 11.31
C ASN A 410 -4.15 -11.07 12.18
N SER A 411 -3.44 -9.95 12.02
CA SER A 411 -2.25 -9.62 12.79
C SER A 411 -2.58 -9.38 14.26
N TRP A 412 -3.66 -8.64 14.53
CA TRP A 412 -4.14 -8.40 15.87
C TRP A 412 -4.53 -9.72 16.57
N VAL A 413 -5.29 -10.60 15.90
CA VAL A 413 -5.67 -11.92 16.41
C VAL A 413 -4.46 -12.78 16.76
N LYS A 414 -3.40 -12.77 15.93
CA LYS A 414 -2.13 -13.46 16.20
C LYS A 414 -1.49 -13.01 17.51
N ASN A 415 -1.51 -11.71 17.79
CA ASN A 415 -0.92 -11.14 19.01
C ASN A 415 -1.87 -11.21 20.21
N PHE A 416 -3.17 -11.26 19.96
CA PHE A 416 -4.21 -11.32 20.99
C PHE A 416 -4.27 -12.71 21.66
N VAL A 417 -4.13 -13.78 20.89
CA VAL A 417 -4.18 -15.15 21.42
C VAL A 417 -2.79 -15.57 21.92
N PRO A 418 -2.65 -16.10 23.16
CA PRO A 418 -1.36 -16.47 23.71
C PRO A 418 -0.56 -17.43 22.82
N SER A 419 0.73 -17.14 22.61
CA SER A 419 1.63 -17.90 21.71
C SER A 419 1.81 -19.39 22.07
N ARG A 420 1.53 -19.77 23.32
CA ARG A 420 1.49 -21.18 23.75
C ARG A 420 0.35 -21.99 23.13
N VAL A 421 -0.68 -21.33 22.60
CA VAL A 421 -1.77 -21.96 21.88
C VAL A 421 -1.28 -22.25 20.48
N ALA A 422 -1.24 -23.52 20.08
CA ALA A 422 -0.71 -23.90 18.78
C ALA A 422 -1.65 -23.56 17.62
N GLU A 423 -2.95 -23.73 17.84
CA GLU A 423 -4.01 -23.40 16.88
C GLU A 423 -5.37 -23.28 17.58
N PHE A 424 -6.30 -22.53 16.99
CA PHE A 424 -7.65 -22.31 17.52
C PHE A 424 -8.68 -22.05 16.42
N TRP A 425 -9.97 -22.21 16.74
CA TRP A 425 -11.06 -21.95 15.81
C TRP A 425 -11.31 -20.47 15.60
N ILE A 426 -11.50 -20.12 14.33
CA ILE A 426 -12.12 -18.87 13.86
C ILE A 426 -13.36 -19.22 13.05
N GLY A 427 -14.23 -18.26 12.76
CA GLY A 427 -15.59 -18.52 12.26
C GLY A 427 -15.70 -18.97 10.81
N GLY A 428 -14.60 -19.30 10.14
CA GLY A 428 -14.62 -19.67 8.73
C GLY A 428 -15.06 -21.11 8.51
N SER A 429 -15.99 -21.32 7.58
CA SER A 429 -16.37 -22.68 7.15
C SER A 429 -16.90 -22.70 5.72
N ARG A 430 -16.99 -23.90 5.12
CA ARG A 430 -17.62 -24.15 3.81
C ARG A 430 -18.48 -25.41 3.86
N ALA A 431 -19.41 -25.57 2.92
CA ALA A 431 -20.27 -26.76 2.88
C ALA A 431 -19.54 -28.03 2.40
N ASN A 432 -18.69 -27.88 1.38
CA ASN A 432 -17.84 -28.94 0.83
C ASN A 432 -16.64 -28.30 0.11
N ASN A 433 -15.74 -29.12 -0.44
CA ASN A 433 -14.50 -28.67 -1.09
C ASN A 433 -14.71 -27.70 -2.26
N ASN A 434 -15.86 -27.75 -2.92
CA ASN A 434 -16.20 -26.91 -4.08
C ASN A 434 -17.06 -25.70 -3.70
N SER A 435 -17.32 -25.50 -2.40
CA SER A 435 -18.14 -24.39 -1.92
C SER A 435 -17.27 -23.22 -1.45
N PRO A 436 -17.73 -21.97 -1.63
CA PRO A 436 -17.05 -20.81 -1.06
C PRO A 436 -17.07 -20.88 0.47
N PHE A 437 -16.06 -20.25 1.09
CA PHE A 437 -16.05 -20.05 2.53
C PHE A 437 -16.98 -18.91 2.94
N PHE A 438 -17.51 -19.01 4.15
CA PHE A 438 -18.28 -17.96 4.79
C PHE A 438 -17.94 -17.87 6.27
N TRP A 439 -18.14 -16.68 6.84
CA TRP A 439 -18.02 -16.46 8.28
C TRP A 439 -19.30 -16.85 9.00
N ASP A 440 -19.16 -17.43 10.20
CA ASP A 440 -20.26 -17.72 11.13
C ASP A 440 -21.13 -16.48 11.40
N SER A 441 -20.49 -15.32 11.49
CA SER A 441 -21.14 -14.00 11.67
C SER A 441 -21.88 -13.45 10.45
N ARG A 442 -21.75 -14.10 9.29
CA ARG A 442 -22.22 -13.59 7.98
C ARG A 442 -21.54 -12.31 7.49
N ARG A 443 -20.43 -11.88 8.11
CA ARG A 443 -19.58 -10.82 7.56
C ARG A 443 -19.00 -11.23 6.19
N SER A 444 -18.58 -10.26 5.39
CA SER A 444 -18.02 -10.50 4.05
C SER A 444 -16.72 -11.33 4.12
N TRP A 445 -16.58 -12.33 3.26
CA TRP A 445 -15.33 -13.09 3.07
C TRP A 445 -14.35 -12.31 2.19
N ALA A 446 -13.91 -11.14 2.67
CA ALA A 446 -13.07 -10.21 1.90
C ALA A 446 -11.55 -10.45 2.08
N TYR A 447 -11.16 -11.29 3.04
CA TYR A 447 -9.77 -11.57 3.37
C TYR A 447 -9.58 -13.06 3.64
N GLN A 448 -8.45 -13.58 3.18
CA GLN A 448 -8.03 -14.95 3.47
C GLN A 448 -6.53 -15.06 3.67
N ASN A 449 -6.10 -15.92 4.60
CA ASN A 449 -4.68 -16.11 4.89
C ASN A 449 -4.31 -17.59 5.05
N PHE A 450 -4.81 -18.45 4.16
CA PHE A 450 -4.47 -19.87 4.18
C PHE A 450 -2.97 -20.10 4.01
N GLY A 451 -2.44 -21.10 4.72
CA GLY A 451 -1.06 -21.56 4.58
C GLY A 451 -0.84 -22.33 3.28
N GLU A 452 0.42 -22.61 2.96
CA GLU A 452 0.77 -23.37 1.76
C GLU A 452 0.08 -24.74 1.74
N GLY A 453 -0.53 -25.09 0.60
CA GLY A 453 -1.30 -26.32 0.44
C GLY A 453 -2.70 -26.32 1.06
N ALA A 454 -3.12 -25.25 1.76
CA ALA A 454 -4.48 -25.07 2.25
C ALA A 454 -5.29 -24.15 1.32
N PRO A 455 -6.62 -24.33 1.21
CA PRO A 455 -7.45 -25.29 1.93
C PRO A 455 -7.27 -26.73 1.41
N VAL A 456 -7.10 -27.69 2.32
CA VAL A 456 -6.99 -29.13 1.98
C VAL A 456 -8.38 -29.78 1.87
N SER A 457 -8.46 -30.87 1.12
CA SER A 457 -9.72 -31.58 0.81
C SER A 457 -10.35 -32.35 1.99
N TRP A 458 -9.66 -32.45 3.13
CA TRP A 458 -10.06 -33.26 4.28
C TRP A 458 -10.73 -32.43 5.40
N GLY A 459 -10.94 -31.13 5.18
CA GLY A 459 -11.49 -30.22 6.20
C GLY A 459 -12.33 -29.09 5.59
N ASN A 460 -13.39 -28.73 6.32
CA ASN A 460 -14.34 -27.69 5.92
C ASN A 460 -14.41 -26.53 6.93
N TYR A 461 -13.65 -26.60 8.02
CA TYR A 461 -13.66 -25.62 9.10
C TYR A 461 -12.28 -25.00 9.25
N VAL A 462 -12.23 -23.68 9.43
CA VAL A 462 -10.98 -22.92 9.40
C VAL A 462 -10.40 -22.80 10.81
N SER A 463 -9.16 -23.27 10.98
CA SER A 463 -8.36 -23.01 12.18
C SER A 463 -7.24 -22.01 11.88
N PHE A 464 -6.96 -21.17 12.87
CA PHE A 464 -5.87 -20.22 12.87
C PHE A 464 -4.62 -20.87 13.48
N ILE A 465 -3.51 -20.88 12.75
CA ILE A 465 -2.22 -21.40 13.21
C ILE A 465 -1.52 -20.31 14.02
N ASN A 466 -1.19 -20.59 15.26
CA ASN A 466 -0.61 -19.61 16.19
C ASN A 466 0.77 -20.02 16.70
N SER A 467 1.24 -21.22 16.37
CA SER A 467 2.62 -21.67 16.59
C SER A 467 3.19 -22.39 15.37
N ASN A 468 4.51 -22.61 15.37
CA ASN A 468 5.22 -23.30 14.28
C ASN A 468 4.87 -24.81 14.17
N GLN A 469 4.02 -25.35 15.06
CA GLN A 469 3.71 -26.77 15.11
C GLN A 469 2.93 -27.27 13.89
N PHE A 470 2.08 -26.42 13.29
CA PHE A 470 1.14 -26.81 12.23
C PHE A 470 1.31 -25.99 10.95
N GLY A 471 2.39 -25.21 10.85
CA GLY A 471 2.68 -24.31 9.72
C GLY A 471 3.16 -22.94 10.20
N VAL A 472 3.08 -21.95 9.32
CA VAL A 472 3.54 -20.58 9.60
C VAL A 472 2.55 -19.86 10.54
N PRO A 473 2.99 -19.33 11.70
CA PRO A 473 2.13 -18.59 12.62
C PRO A 473 1.46 -17.38 11.97
N GLY A 474 0.15 -17.28 12.11
CA GLY A 474 -0.69 -16.27 11.47
C GLY A 474 -1.43 -16.78 10.24
N LYS A 475 -1.04 -17.93 9.68
CA LYS A 475 -1.74 -18.58 8.56
C LYS A 475 -2.93 -19.41 9.04
N TRP A 476 -3.80 -19.76 8.11
CA TRP A 476 -4.98 -20.58 8.36
C TRP A 476 -4.86 -21.94 7.69
N ARG A 477 -5.56 -22.93 8.23
CA ARG A 477 -5.73 -24.23 7.57
C ARG A 477 -7.18 -24.69 7.70
N THR A 478 -7.55 -25.67 6.88
CA THR A 478 -8.83 -26.36 7.02
C THR A 478 -8.66 -27.68 7.76
N ILE A 479 -9.56 -27.95 8.68
CA ILE A 479 -9.62 -29.20 9.44
C ILE A 479 -11.06 -29.70 9.61
N GLY A 480 -11.20 -30.96 9.97
CA GLY A 480 -12.48 -31.62 10.24
C GLY A 480 -13.11 -31.16 11.57
N ASN A 481 -14.42 -31.36 11.71
CA ASN A 481 -15.15 -30.96 12.93
C ASN A 481 -14.85 -31.87 14.13
N GLU A 482 -14.32 -33.07 13.90
CA GLU A 482 -13.96 -34.06 14.91
C GLU A 482 -12.83 -33.60 15.84
N TYR A 483 -12.04 -32.61 15.41
CA TYR A 483 -10.96 -32.05 16.22
C TYR A 483 -11.50 -31.06 17.26
N SER A 484 -10.97 -31.14 18.47
CA SER A 484 -11.26 -30.16 19.53
C SER A 484 -10.15 -29.13 19.62
N LYS A 485 -10.51 -27.84 19.56
CA LYS A 485 -9.57 -26.71 19.64
C LYS A 485 -10.13 -25.60 20.53
N PRO A 486 -9.26 -24.82 21.19
CA PRO A 486 -9.63 -23.50 21.71
C PRO A 486 -10.27 -22.64 20.61
N PHE A 487 -10.95 -21.56 20.97
CA PHE A 487 -11.69 -20.76 19.99
C PHE A 487 -11.78 -19.28 20.37
N LEU A 488 -12.01 -18.45 19.36
CA LEU A 488 -12.14 -17.00 19.50
C LEU A 488 -13.56 -16.57 19.14
N CYS A 489 -14.27 -15.92 20.07
CA CYS A 489 -15.59 -15.33 19.82
C CYS A 489 -15.48 -13.84 19.50
N GLU A 490 -16.47 -13.32 18.76
CA GLU A 490 -16.69 -11.90 18.49
C GLU A 490 -18.13 -11.46 18.82
N LEU A 491 -18.29 -10.20 19.24
CA LEU A 491 -19.55 -9.48 19.48
C LEU A 491 -19.46 -8.10 18.85
N LYS A 492 -20.59 -7.52 18.43
CA LYS A 492 -20.62 -6.10 18.04
C LYS A 492 -20.48 -5.24 19.31
N ALA A 493 -19.57 -4.24 19.28
CA ALA A 493 -19.22 -3.41 20.43
C ALA A 493 -20.16 -2.23 20.66
#